data_AF-A0A1T1I505-F1
#
_entry.id   AF-A0A1T1I505-F1
#
_cell.length_a   1.000
_cell.length_b   1.000
_cell.length_c   1.000
_cell.angle_alpha   90.00
_cell.angle_beta   90.00
_cell.angle_gamma   90.00
#
_symmetry.space_group_name_H-M   'P 1'
#
loop_
_entity.id
_entity.type
_entity.pdbx_description
1 polymer ?
#
loop_
_entity_poly.entity_id
_entity_poly.type
_entity_poly.pdbx_seq_one_letter_code
_entity_poly.pdbx_strand_id
1 'polypeptide(L)'
;MQPPISAKAPVAVAAKEPASPPPVVEPKAAALKFELPAAPAPAAPQPVAPAPAAPAAAPTPPVAPPADKPKGLLKKIVIGALVLALLAFYGMNQLGSRNSQRDLEQVLLAGQQCLRQSDYNCALDKAEQVLQKNSKDPAALSLLNRAKDGLKQVQRDKDLADQARQKEQDRKAQQDAADQRKRAEEQARREQEAKAAAQVQSIPAPATQPSTPPRSTTRIEQNNGAASMVGRSLNEARKALIRRDYQSAITVARLVLNMDPGNREAQNIINQATRQQSQALNRTTIE
;
A
#
# COMPACT_ATOMS: atom_id res chain seq x y z
N MET A 1 -36.91 -40.13 -21.32
CA MET A 1 -37.88 -39.06 -21.57
C MET A 1 -37.30 -37.77 -21.00
N GLN A 2 -36.70 -36.96 -21.88
CA GLN A 2 -36.14 -35.63 -21.57
C GLN A 2 -37.04 -34.57 -22.23
N PRO A 3 -37.35 -33.44 -21.56
CA PRO A 3 -38.00 -32.32 -22.23
C PRO A 3 -36.97 -31.40 -22.94
N PRO A 4 -37.37 -30.71 -24.02
CA PRO A 4 -36.46 -29.99 -24.90
C PRO A 4 -36.04 -28.61 -24.37
N ILE A 5 -34.79 -28.28 -24.66
CA ILE A 5 -34.11 -27.02 -24.39
C ILE A 5 -34.61 -25.99 -25.42
N SER A 6 -35.36 -24.97 -24.97
CA SER A 6 -35.73 -23.83 -25.82
C SER A 6 -34.56 -22.87 -25.95
N ALA A 7 -34.03 -22.77 -27.16
CA ALA A 7 -33.09 -21.76 -27.58
C ALA A 7 -33.76 -20.38 -27.61
N LYS A 8 -33.15 -19.39 -26.94
CA LYS A 8 -33.51 -17.97 -27.06
C LYS A 8 -32.35 -17.25 -27.75
N ALA A 9 -32.70 -16.59 -28.86
CA ALA A 9 -31.80 -15.85 -29.75
C ALA A 9 -31.09 -14.68 -29.04
N PRO A 10 -29.89 -14.28 -29.52
CA PRO A 10 -29.20 -13.09 -29.04
C PRO A 10 -29.87 -11.83 -29.59
N VAL A 11 -30.25 -10.92 -28.69
CA VAL A 11 -30.70 -9.57 -29.03
C VAL A 11 -29.49 -8.74 -29.45
N ALA A 12 -29.61 -8.11 -30.62
CA ALA A 12 -28.61 -7.27 -31.23
C ALA A 12 -28.22 -6.07 -30.34
N VAL A 13 -26.91 -5.83 -30.31
CA VAL A 13 -26.23 -4.72 -29.65
C VAL A 13 -26.51 -3.43 -30.42
N ALA A 14 -27.28 -2.51 -29.84
CA ALA A 14 -27.31 -1.12 -30.27
C ALA A 14 -26.12 -0.40 -29.63
N ALA A 15 -25.05 -0.22 -30.41
CA ALA A 15 -23.90 0.58 -30.06
C ALA A 15 -24.33 2.05 -29.91
N LYS A 16 -24.32 2.54 -28.67
CA LYS A 16 -24.37 3.98 -28.38
C LYS A 16 -22.93 4.46 -28.24
N GLU A 17 -22.57 5.37 -29.14
CA GLU A 17 -21.33 6.13 -29.21
C GLU A 17 -20.79 6.50 -27.81
N PRO A 18 -19.53 6.17 -27.45
CA PRO A 18 -18.94 6.68 -26.23
C PRO A 18 -18.66 8.17 -26.41
N ALA A 19 -19.30 8.98 -25.56
CA ALA A 19 -18.98 10.38 -25.38
C ALA A 19 -17.47 10.55 -25.17
N SER A 20 -16.90 11.53 -25.88
CA SER A 20 -15.50 11.90 -25.82
C SER A 20 -14.99 12.01 -24.37
N PRO A 21 -13.80 11.48 -24.05
CA PRO A 21 -13.22 11.68 -22.73
C PRO A 21 -12.96 13.18 -22.51
N PRO A 22 -13.19 13.71 -21.29
CA PRO A 22 -12.79 15.07 -20.97
C PRO A 22 -11.27 15.22 -21.11
N PRO A 23 -10.76 16.43 -21.42
CA PRO A 23 -9.32 16.66 -21.53
C PRO A 23 -8.63 16.27 -20.22
N VAL A 24 -7.61 15.43 -20.36
CA VAL A 24 -6.66 15.11 -19.30
C VAL A 24 -6.02 16.41 -18.86
N VAL A 25 -6.40 16.91 -17.67
CA VAL A 25 -5.67 17.98 -17.01
C VAL A 25 -4.38 17.34 -16.52
N GLU A 26 -3.33 17.57 -17.30
CA GLU A 26 -1.94 17.29 -16.95
C GLU A 26 -1.66 17.95 -15.58
N PRO A 27 -1.30 17.19 -14.52
CA PRO A 27 -0.80 17.82 -13.32
C PRO A 27 0.52 18.48 -13.69
N LYS A 28 0.51 19.82 -13.73
CA LYS A 28 1.70 20.65 -13.83
C LYS A 28 2.63 20.24 -12.69
N ALA A 29 3.58 19.38 -13.00
CA ALA A 29 4.63 18.97 -12.08
C ALA A 29 5.33 20.23 -11.60
N ALA A 30 5.10 20.58 -10.34
CA ALA A 30 6.01 21.46 -9.64
C ALA A 30 7.37 20.76 -9.67
N ALA A 31 8.25 21.24 -10.54
CA ALA A 31 9.65 20.85 -10.57
C ALA A 31 10.29 21.30 -9.25
N LEU A 32 10.16 20.46 -8.23
CA LEU A 32 11.08 20.45 -7.10
C LEU A 32 12.45 20.14 -7.69
N LYS A 33 13.27 21.18 -7.82
CA LYS A 33 14.72 21.06 -7.99
C LYS A 33 15.26 20.37 -6.74
N PHE A 34 15.29 19.04 -6.77
CA PHE A 34 16.17 18.27 -5.92
C PHE A 34 17.57 18.42 -6.52
N GLU A 35 18.38 19.28 -5.90
CA GLU A 35 19.82 19.28 -6.09
C GLU A 35 20.34 17.95 -5.53
N LEU A 36 20.47 16.96 -6.40
CA LEU A 36 21.19 15.73 -6.10
C LEU A 36 22.65 16.11 -5.80
N PRO A 37 23.25 15.66 -4.68
CA PRO A 37 24.69 15.69 -4.57
C PRO A 37 25.25 14.87 -5.74
N ALA A 38 26.15 15.49 -6.50
CA ALA A 38 26.83 14.88 -7.63
C ALA A 38 27.34 13.49 -7.22
N ALA A 39 26.91 12.47 -7.97
CA ALA A 39 27.51 11.15 -7.89
C ALA A 39 29.03 11.31 -8.07
N PRO A 40 29.88 10.69 -7.22
CA PRO A 40 31.30 10.66 -7.49
C PRO A 40 31.51 10.02 -8.85
N ALA A 41 32.24 10.73 -9.72
CA ALA A 41 32.62 10.25 -11.04
C ALA A 41 33.18 8.81 -10.94
N PRO A 42 32.93 7.94 -11.94
CA PRO A 42 33.58 6.64 -11.98
C PRO A 42 35.08 6.88 -11.93
N ALA A 43 35.73 6.39 -10.87
CA ALA A 43 37.16 6.41 -10.74
C ALA A 43 37.74 5.79 -12.02
N ALA A 44 38.64 6.52 -12.65
CA ALA A 44 39.37 6.07 -13.82
C ALA A 44 39.93 4.65 -13.60
N PRO A 45 39.94 3.79 -14.63
CA PRO A 45 40.54 2.47 -14.52
C PRO A 45 41.99 2.64 -14.07
N GLN A 46 42.30 2.14 -12.88
CA GLN A 46 43.68 2.11 -12.40
C GLN A 46 44.51 1.27 -13.39
N PRO A 47 45.73 1.71 -13.74
CA PRO A 47 46.61 0.94 -14.60
C PRO A 47 46.87 -0.41 -13.97
N VAL A 48 46.48 -1.47 -14.68
CA VAL A 48 46.79 -2.85 -14.34
C VAL A 48 48.32 -2.95 -14.29
N ALA A 49 48.86 -3.29 -13.11
CA ALA A 49 50.28 -3.57 -12.97
C ALA A 49 50.67 -4.68 -13.97
N PRO A 50 51.76 -4.53 -14.75
CA PRO A 50 52.20 -5.58 -15.65
C PRO A 50 52.54 -6.84 -14.83
N ALA A 51 52.10 -7.98 -15.37
CA ALA A 51 52.38 -9.30 -14.83
C ALA A 51 53.89 -9.46 -14.58
N PRO A 52 54.33 -9.98 -13.41
CA PRO A 52 55.70 -10.42 -13.28
C PRO A 52 55.92 -11.59 -14.25
N ALA A 53 56.88 -11.38 -15.16
CA ALA A 53 57.37 -12.36 -16.09
C ALA A 53 57.73 -13.67 -15.37
N ALA A 54 57.39 -14.78 -16.00
CA ALA A 54 57.83 -16.11 -15.62
C ALA A 54 59.36 -16.16 -15.52
N PRO A 55 59.93 -16.62 -14.39
CA PRO A 55 61.28 -17.13 -14.40
C PRO A 55 61.24 -18.58 -14.93
N ALA A 56 62.01 -18.75 -16.00
CA ALA A 56 62.35 -20.00 -16.63
C ALA A 56 63.09 -20.96 -15.68
N ALA A 57 63.01 -22.25 -16.05
CA ALA A 57 64.00 -23.29 -15.88
C ALA A 57 64.53 -23.62 -14.46
N ALA A 58 64.32 -24.88 -14.11
CA ALA A 58 64.85 -25.55 -12.94
C ALA A 58 66.39 -25.52 -12.85
N PRO A 59 66.97 -25.40 -11.65
CA PRO A 59 68.26 -26.01 -11.34
C PRO A 59 68.06 -27.45 -10.85
N THR A 60 68.82 -28.35 -11.48
CA THR A 60 69.01 -29.76 -11.12
C THR A 60 69.41 -29.97 -9.65
N PRO A 61 68.97 -31.06 -8.99
CA PRO A 61 69.43 -31.39 -7.65
C PRO A 61 70.90 -31.86 -7.64
N PRO A 62 71.66 -31.59 -6.57
CA PRO A 62 73.06 -31.98 -6.48
C PRO A 62 73.26 -33.48 -6.26
N VAL A 63 74.36 -33.96 -6.82
CA VAL A 63 74.92 -35.31 -6.77
C VAL A 63 75.15 -35.78 -5.33
N ALA A 64 74.78 -37.04 -5.08
CA ALA A 64 74.97 -37.76 -3.82
C ALA A 64 76.45 -38.14 -3.57
N PRO A 65 76.93 -38.17 -2.30
CA PRO A 65 78.15 -38.86 -1.92
C PRO A 65 77.90 -40.31 -1.45
N PRO A 66 78.95 -41.16 -1.41
CA PRO A 66 78.80 -42.61 -1.43
C PRO A 66 78.51 -43.25 -0.07
N ALA A 67 78.10 -44.50 -0.17
CA ALA A 67 77.59 -45.36 0.88
C ALA A 67 78.64 -45.81 1.90
N ASP A 68 78.24 -45.81 3.18
CA ASP A 68 78.75 -46.71 4.20
C ASP A 68 77.59 -47.46 4.87
N LYS A 69 77.72 -48.79 4.93
CA LYS A 69 76.83 -49.69 5.67
C LYS A 69 77.22 -49.63 7.16
N PRO A 70 76.25 -49.65 8.10
CA PRO A 70 75.88 -50.96 8.63
C PRO A 70 74.40 -51.13 8.99
N LYS A 71 73.95 -52.39 8.81
CA LYS A 71 72.93 -53.13 9.58
C LYS A 71 71.83 -52.30 10.27
N GLY A 72 70.72 -52.12 9.56
CA GLY A 72 69.45 -51.62 10.11
C GLY A 72 68.40 -51.27 9.03
N LEU A 73 68.54 -51.86 7.83
CA LEU A 73 68.03 -51.33 6.56
C LEU A 73 66.52 -51.44 6.38
N LEU A 74 65.83 -52.28 7.15
CA LEU A 74 64.38 -52.49 6.99
C LEU A 74 63.52 -51.39 7.62
N LYS A 75 64.01 -50.61 8.59
CA LYS A 75 63.22 -49.55 9.27
C LYS A 75 63.24 -48.20 8.54
N LYS A 76 64.26 -47.90 7.73
CA LYS A 76 64.38 -46.60 7.01
C LYS A 76 63.68 -46.58 5.64
N ILE A 77 63.53 -47.75 5.00
CA ILE A 77 62.81 -47.87 3.71
C ILE A 77 61.30 -47.60 3.90
N VAL A 78 60.73 -48.00 5.05
CA VAL A 78 59.31 -47.78 5.37
C VAL A 78 58.99 -46.29 5.58
N ILE A 79 59.91 -45.52 6.19
CA ILE A 79 59.71 -44.09 6.44
C ILE A 79 59.79 -43.28 5.13
N GLY A 80 60.74 -43.61 4.23
CA GLY A 80 60.86 -42.95 2.92
C GLY A 80 59.64 -43.19 2.01
N ALA A 81 59.10 -44.42 2.02
CA ALA A 81 57.90 -44.74 1.24
C ALA A 81 56.63 -44.06 1.77
N LEU A 82 56.51 -43.89 3.11
CA LEU A 82 55.39 -43.18 3.74
C LEU A 82 55.34 -41.68 3.38
N VAL A 83 56.49 -41.02 3.33
CA VAL A 83 56.57 -39.59 2.96
C VAL A 83 56.22 -39.39 1.48
N LEU A 84 56.69 -40.27 0.58
CA LEU A 84 56.33 -40.21 -0.84
C LEU A 84 54.85 -40.50 -1.09
N ALA A 85 54.26 -41.46 -0.37
CA ALA A 85 52.84 -41.75 -0.44
C ALA A 85 51.98 -40.57 0.06
N LEU A 86 52.40 -39.90 1.14
CA LEU A 86 51.73 -38.70 1.65
C LEU A 86 51.78 -37.54 0.64
N LEU A 87 52.92 -37.31 0.00
CA LEU A 87 53.06 -36.26 -1.03
C LEU A 87 52.26 -36.57 -2.29
N ALA A 88 52.23 -37.84 -2.73
CA ALA A 88 51.43 -38.27 -3.87
C ALA A 88 49.91 -38.17 -3.57
N PHE A 89 49.48 -38.54 -2.36
CA PHE A 89 48.11 -38.37 -1.90
C PHE A 89 47.70 -36.88 -1.84
N TYR A 90 48.58 -36.02 -1.35
CA TYR A 90 48.34 -34.57 -1.31
C TYR A 90 48.29 -33.94 -2.71
N GLY A 91 49.15 -34.38 -3.63
CA GLY A 91 49.15 -33.95 -5.03
C GLY A 91 47.88 -34.37 -5.79
N MET A 92 47.41 -35.60 -5.59
CA MET A 92 46.14 -36.07 -6.17
C MET A 92 44.92 -35.33 -5.60
N ASN A 93 44.92 -34.96 -4.32
CA ASN A 93 43.83 -34.21 -3.70
C ASN A 93 43.73 -32.75 -4.21
N GLN A 94 44.83 -32.16 -4.71
CA GLN A 94 44.82 -30.81 -5.29
C GLN A 94 44.21 -30.73 -6.69
N LEU A 95 44.31 -31.79 -7.51
CA LEU A 95 43.79 -31.80 -8.88
C LEU A 95 42.25 -31.85 -8.94
N GLY A 96 41.60 -32.54 -8.00
CA GLY A 96 40.13 -32.60 -7.92
C GLY A 96 39.47 -31.28 -7.45
N SER A 97 40.21 -30.42 -6.76
CA SER A 97 39.69 -29.18 -6.18
C SER A 97 39.45 -28.07 -7.23
N ARG A 98 40.21 -28.05 -8.33
CA ARG A 98 40.13 -26.96 -9.33
C ARG A 98 38.86 -26.99 -10.18
N ASN A 99 38.41 -28.17 -10.60
CA ASN A 99 37.16 -28.30 -11.35
C ASN A 99 35.95 -28.00 -10.45
N SER A 100 35.97 -28.52 -9.22
CA SER A 100 34.92 -28.27 -8.23
C SER A 100 34.74 -26.78 -7.93
N GLN A 101 35.82 -25.99 -7.90
CA GLN A 101 35.72 -24.53 -7.70
C GLN A 101 35.03 -23.82 -8.87
N ARG A 102 35.34 -24.18 -10.12
CA ARG A 102 34.70 -23.57 -11.30
C ARG A 102 33.20 -23.88 -11.39
N ASP A 103 32.82 -25.11 -11.07
CA ASP A 103 31.42 -25.51 -11.06
C ASP A 103 30.62 -24.73 -10.00
N LEU A 104 31.18 -24.55 -8.79
CA LEU A 104 30.55 -23.75 -7.74
C LEU A 104 30.38 -22.28 -8.13
N GLU A 105 31.37 -21.71 -8.83
CA GLU A 105 31.33 -20.34 -9.31
C GLU A 105 30.23 -20.14 -10.36
N GLN A 106 30.06 -21.11 -11.28
CA GLN A 106 28.95 -21.09 -12.25
C GLN A 106 27.58 -21.21 -11.57
N VAL A 107 27.44 -22.08 -10.56
CA VAL A 107 26.20 -22.23 -9.80
C VAL A 107 25.86 -20.94 -9.04
N LEU A 108 26.86 -20.28 -8.44
CA LEU A 108 26.68 -18.98 -7.80
C LEU A 108 26.22 -17.90 -8.80
N LEU A 109 26.83 -17.86 -9.99
CA LEU A 109 26.46 -16.91 -11.02
C LEU A 109 25.02 -17.12 -11.51
N ALA A 110 24.62 -18.39 -11.69
CA ALA A 110 23.25 -18.76 -12.01
C ALA A 110 22.27 -18.36 -10.90
N GLY A 111 22.64 -18.56 -9.63
CA GLY A 111 21.85 -18.13 -8.48
C GLY A 111 21.67 -16.60 -8.41
N GLN A 112 22.71 -15.83 -8.73
CA GLN A 112 22.62 -14.38 -8.86
C GLN A 112 21.72 -13.95 -10.02
N GLN A 113 21.73 -14.69 -11.13
CA GLN A 113 20.81 -14.46 -12.24
C GLN A 113 19.36 -14.74 -11.83
N CYS A 114 19.10 -15.77 -11.01
CA CYS A 114 17.77 -16.03 -10.47
C CYS A 114 17.29 -14.91 -9.54
N LEU A 115 18.16 -14.37 -8.67
CA LEU A 115 17.82 -13.19 -7.86
C LEU A 115 17.43 -11.98 -8.70
N ARG A 116 18.14 -11.71 -9.81
CA ARG A 116 17.82 -10.60 -10.72
C ARG A 116 16.47 -10.76 -11.41
N GLN A 117 16.02 -12.00 -11.58
CA GLN A 117 14.70 -12.31 -12.13
C GLN A 117 13.61 -12.38 -11.05
N SER A 118 13.95 -12.03 -9.79
CA SER A 118 13.08 -12.18 -8.63
C SER A 118 12.61 -13.62 -8.38
N ASP A 119 13.29 -14.61 -8.97
CA ASP A 119 13.08 -16.02 -8.67
C ASP A 119 13.92 -16.41 -7.45
N TYR A 120 13.39 -16.07 -6.29
CA TYR A 120 14.06 -16.30 -5.01
C TYR A 120 14.13 -17.79 -4.66
N ASN A 121 13.22 -18.63 -5.15
CA ASN A 121 13.26 -20.08 -4.93
C ASN A 121 14.40 -20.71 -5.73
N CYS A 122 14.56 -20.34 -7.01
CA CYS A 122 15.73 -20.76 -7.78
C CYS A 122 17.04 -20.28 -7.11
N ALA A 123 17.08 -19.03 -6.63
CA ALA A 123 18.28 -18.50 -5.96
C ALA A 123 18.63 -19.25 -4.67
N LEU A 124 17.63 -19.64 -3.87
CA LEU A 124 17.83 -20.46 -2.67
C LEU A 124 18.39 -21.85 -3.01
N ASP A 125 17.79 -22.54 -3.97
CA ASP A 125 18.25 -23.86 -4.42
C ASP A 125 19.73 -23.79 -4.87
N LYS A 126 20.09 -22.79 -5.67
CA LYS A 126 21.48 -22.60 -6.13
C LYS A 126 22.43 -22.27 -4.99
N ALA A 127 22.01 -21.46 -4.02
CA ALA A 127 22.82 -21.16 -2.84
C ALA A 127 23.04 -22.42 -1.98
N GLU A 128 22.00 -23.23 -1.78
CA GLU A 128 22.08 -24.48 -1.01
C GLU A 128 22.96 -25.53 -1.69
N GLN A 129 22.90 -25.66 -3.02
CA GLN A 129 23.81 -26.52 -3.78
C GLN A 129 25.29 -26.19 -3.52
N VAL A 130 25.62 -24.91 -3.43
CA VAL A 130 26.99 -24.44 -3.13
C VAL A 130 27.34 -24.74 -1.67
N LEU A 131 26.42 -24.48 -0.73
CA LEU A 131 26.62 -24.74 0.71
C LEU A 131 26.72 -26.22 1.06
N GLN A 132 26.13 -27.12 0.26
CA GLN A 132 26.30 -28.57 0.42
C GLN A 132 27.74 -29.02 0.13
N LYS A 133 28.45 -28.32 -0.77
CA LYS A 133 29.85 -28.61 -1.10
C LYS A 133 30.84 -27.82 -0.24
N ASN A 134 30.51 -26.56 0.04
CA ASN A 134 31.29 -25.69 0.92
C ASN A 134 30.37 -24.89 1.85
N SER A 135 30.11 -25.45 3.04
CA SER A 135 29.15 -24.88 3.99
C SER A 135 29.56 -23.53 4.59
N LYS A 136 30.80 -23.08 4.36
CA LYS A 136 31.34 -21.80 4.85
C LYS A 136 31.61 -20.80 3.74
N ASP A 137 31.08 -21.03 2.54
CA ASP A 137 31.24 -20.10 1.43
C ASP A 137 30.50 -18.77 1.70
N PRO A 138 31.21 -17.63 1.78
CA PRO A 138 30.60 -16.35 2.13
C PRO A 138 29.66 -15.83 1.02
N ALA A 139 29.95 -16.14 -0.25
CA ALA A 139 29.13 -15.70 -1.37
C ALA A 139 27.80 -16.47 -1.39
N ALA A 140 27.82 -17.77 -1.10
CA ALA A 140 26.61 -18.60 -0.99
C ALA A 140 25.74 -18.19 0.20
N LEU A 141 26.33 -17.92 1.36
CA LEU A 141 25.59 -17.41 2.53
C LEU A 141 24.94 -16.05 2.24
N SER A 142 25.67 -15.14 1.58
CA SER A 142 25.12 -13.84 1.15
C SER A 142 23.99 -13.99 0.14
N LEU A 143 24.11 -14.93 -0.81
CA LEU A 143 23.08 -15.23 -1.80
C LEU A 143 21.81 -15.77 -1.12
N LEU A 144 21.96 -16.73 -0.20
CA LEU A 144 20.87 -17.33 0.56
C LEU A 144 20.11 -16.29 1.39
N ASN A 145 20.81 -15.43 2.11
CA ASN A 145 20.17 -14.39 2.92
C ASN A 145 19.37 -13.41 2.05
N ARG A 146 19.96 -12.93 0.94
CA ARG A 146 19.27 -12.05 -0.01
C ARG A 146 18.03 -12.70 -0.62
N ALA A 147 18.10 -14.00 -0.91
CA ALA A 147 16.95 -14.75 -1.43
C ALA A 147 15.83 -14.89 -0.39
N LYS A 148 16.17 -15.17 0.88
CA LYS A 148 15.20 -15.21 1.99
C LYS A 148 14.54 -13.85 2.24
N ASP A 149 15.34 -12.78 2.24
CA ASP A 149 14.83 -11.42 2.41
C ASP A 149 13.89 -11.03 1.28
N GLY A 150 14.25 -11.37 0.03
CA GLY A 150 13.41 -11.19 -1.14
C GLY A 150 12.08 -11.95 -1.06
N LEU A 151 12.08 -13.21 -0.63
CA LEU A 151 10.84 -13.96 -0.38
C LEU A 151 9.96 -13.29 0.65
N LYS A 152 10.54 -12.88 1.78
CA LYS A 152 9.81 -12.20 2.85
C LYS A 152 9.20 -10.89 2.37
N GLN A 153 9.90 -10.16 1.51
CA GLN A 153 9.38 -8.96 0.88
C GLN A 153 8.19 -9.26 -0.03
N VAL A 154 8.33 -10.21 -0.96
CA VAL A 154 7.23 -10.62 -1.85
C VAL A 154 6.00 -11.10 -1.07
N GLN A 155 6.21 -11.83 0.02
CA GLN A 155 5.11 -12.30 0.86
C GLN A 155 4.40 -11.14 1.55
N ARG A 156 5.15 -10.20 2.14
CA ARG A 156 4.55 -8.99 2.73
C ARG A 156 3.79 -8.15 1.71
N ASP A 157 4.31 -8.01 0.50
CA ASP A 157 3.66 -7.25 -0.56
C ASP A 157 2.36 -7.91 -1.01
N LYS A 158 2.35 -9.25 -1.10
CA LYS A 158 1.12 -10.03 -1.35
C LYS A 158 0.09 -9.86 -0.24
N ASP A 159 0.51 -10.02 1.02
CA ASP A 159 -0.38 -9.88 2.17
C ASP A 159 -0.97 -8.47 2.25
N LEU A 160 -0.18 -7.44 1.94
CA LEU A 160 -0.63 -6.05 1.89
C LEU A 160 -1.63 -5.82 0.74
N ALA A 161 -1.36 -6.39 -0.44
CA ALA A 161 -2.27 -6.33 -1.58
C ALA A 161 -3.60 -7.05 -1.28
N ASP A 162 -3.55 -8.20 -0.62
CA ASP A 162 -4.75 -8.94 -0.19
C ASP A 162 -5.57 -8.15 0.83
N GLN A 163 -4.90 -7.57 1.84
CA GLN A 163 -5.56 -6.71 2.81
C GLN A 163 -6.21 -5.49 2.15
N ALA A 164 -5.54 -4.88 1.18
CA ALA A 164 -6.09 -3.74 0.44
C ALA A 164 -7.34 -4.15 -0.35
N ARG A 165 -7.31 -5.29 -1.05
CA ARG A 165 -8.46 -5.84 -1.78
C ARG A 165 -9.63 -6.13 -0.86
N GLN A 166 -9.37 -6.73 0.31
CA GLN A 166 -10.41 -7.03 1.29
C GLN A 166 -11.05 -5.75 1.84
N LYS A 167 -10.25 -4.75 2.22
CA LYS A 167 -10.74 -3.45 2.68
C LYS A 167 -11.62 -2.76 1.64
N GLU A 168 -11.27 -2.86 0.36
CA GLU A 168 -12.08 -2.30 -0.72
C GLU A 168 -13.41 -3.04 -0.91
N GLN A 169 -13.40 -4.37 -0.85
CA GLN A 169 -14.63 -5.18 -0.87
C GLN A 169 -15.54 -4.86 0.31
N ASP A 170 -14.98 -4.76 1.52
CA ASP A 170 -15.73 -4.41 2.73
C ASP A 170 -16.32 -3.00 2.63
N ARG A 171 -15.55 -2.03 2.12
CA ARG A 171 -16.06 -0.67 1.90
C ARG A 171 -17.23 -0.67 0.92
N LYS A 172 -17.14 -1.45 -0.16
CA LYS A 172 -18.22 -1.58 -1.14
C LYS A 172 -19.45 -2.25 -0.52
N ALA A 173 -19.27 -3.35 0.22
CA ALA A 173 -20.36 -4.03 0.91
C ALA A 173 -21.05 -3.11 1.93
N GLN A 174 -20.30 -2.28 2.64
CA GLN A 174 -20.85 -1.28 3.56
C GLN A 174 -21.64 -0.20 2.83
N GLN A 175 -21.16 0.27 1.68
CA GLN A 175 -21.87 1.23 0.83
C GLN A 175 -23.18 0.62 0.31
N ASP A 176 -23.13 -0.59 -0.24
CA ASP A 176 -24.30 -1.30 -0.75
C ASP A 176 -25.32 -1.55 0.37
N ALA A 177 -24.86 -1.91 1.58
CA ALA A 177 -25.72 -2.08 2.74
C ALA A 177 -26.35 -0.75 3.20
N ALA A 178 -25.58 0.35 3.17
CA ALA A 178 -26.10 1.68 3.51
C ALA A 178 -27.17 2.15 2.50
N ASP A 179 -26.96 1.88 1.21
CA ASP A 179 -27.93 2.22 0.18
C ASP A 179 -29.20 1.37 0.25
N GLN A 180 -29.06 0.08 0.57
CA GLN A 180 -30.21 -0.79 0.85
C GLN A 180 -31.02 -0.29 2.06
N ARG A 181 -30.35 0.13 3.13
CA ARG A 181 -31.02 0.71 4.31
C ARG A 181 -31.82 1.96 3.96
N LYS A 182 -31.24 2.89 3.20
CA LYS A 182 -31.96 4.10 2.77
C LYS A 182 -33.20 3.77 1.94
N ARG A 183 -33.10 2.81 1.02
CA ARG A 183 -34.26 2.36 0.21
C ARG A 183 -35.33 1.71 1.08
N ALA A 184 -34.95 0.88 2.04
CA ALA A 184 -35.88 0.27 2.98
C ALA A 184 -36.57 1.32 3.87
N GLU A 185 -35.84 2.32 4.36
CA GLU A 185 -36.38 3.44 5.13
C GLU A 185 -37.35 4.29 4.29
N GLU A 186 -37.01 4.58 3.04
CA GLU A 186 -37.89 5.31 2.13
C GLU A 186 -39.18 4.53 1.83
N GLN A 187 -39.06 3.22 1.58
CA GLN A 187 -40.21 2.34 1.40
C GLN A 187 -41.11 2.30 2.63
N ALA A 188 -40.53 2.13 3.82
CA ALA A 188 -41.26 2.16 5.08
C ALA A 188 -41.97 3.50 5.32
N ARG A 189 -41.31 4.63 5.00
CA ARG A 189 -41.91 5.96 5.10
C ARG A 189 -43.09 6.11 4.14
N ARG A 190 -42.96 5.69 2.88
CA ARG A 190 -44.05 5.71 1.89
C ARG A 190 -45.23 4.85 2.34
N GLU A 191 -44.97 3.69 2.93
CA GLU A 191 -46.01 2.83 3.47
C GLU A 191 -46.73 3.47 4.66
N GLN A 192 -46.00 4.12 5.58
CA GLN A 192 -46.59 4.87 6.69
C GLN A 192 -47.45 6.03 6.20
N GLU A 193 -46.98 6.79 5.21
CA GLU A 193 -47.73 7.90 4.62
C GLU A 193 -48.99 7.39 3.91
N ALA A 194 -48.91 6.28 3.18
CA ALA A 194 -50.07 5.63 2.57
C ALA A 194 -51.09 5.16 3.62
N LYS A 195 -50.64 4.56 4.73
CA LYS A 195 -51.50 4.16 5.85
C LYS A 195 -52.17 5.36 6.53
N ALA A 196 -51.42 6.45 6.76
CA ALA A 196 -51.95 7.68 7.33
C ALA A 196 -52.99 8.33 6.40
N ALA A 197 -52.71 8.39 5.09
CA ALA A 197 -53.65 8.89 4.10
C ALA A 197 -54.94 8.06 4.04
N ALA A 198 -54.83 6.73 4.15
CA ALA A 198 -56.00 5.84 4.21
C ALA A 198 -56.86 6.07 5.47
N GLN A 199 -56.24 6.36 6.62
CA GLN A 199 -56.99 6.72 7.84
C GLN A 199 -57.72 8.06 7.70
N VAL A 200 -57.12 9.08 7.08
CA VAL A 200 -57.77 10.39 6.88
C VAL A 200 -59.00 10.30 5.96
N GLN A 201 -58.98 9.43 4.94
CA GLN A 201 -60.15 9.20 4.08
C GLN A 201 -61.30 8.46 4.77
N SER A 202 -61.05 7.83 5.92
CA SER A 202 -62.08 7.11 6.69
C SER A 202 -62.82 7.97 7.73
N ILE A 203 -62.45 9.25 7.88
CA ILE A 203 -63.14 10.19 8.77
C ILE A 203 -64.32 10.82 8.01
N PRO A 204 -65.59 10.62 8.43
CA PRO A 204 -66.73 11.24 7.77
C PRO A 204 -66.63 12.76 7.84
N ALA A 205 -66.79 13.42 6.68
CA ALA A 205 -66.71 14.87 6.56
C ALA A 205 -67.69 15.55 7.55
N PRO A 206 -67.23 16.49 8.40
CA PRO A 206 -68.14 17.24 9.25
C PRO A 206 -69.04 18.11 8.38
N ALA A 207 -70.35 18.01 8.61
CA ALA A 207 -71.37 18.78 7.91
C ALA A 207 -71.07 20.29 7.98
N THR A 208 -70.98 20.93 6.82
CA THR A 208 -70.80 22.37 6.63
C THR A 208 -71.91 23.16 7.29
N GLN A 209 -71.58 23.99 8.29
CA GLN A 209 -72.40 25.12 8.71
C GLN A 209 -71.84 26.43 8.12
N PRO A 210 -72.70 27.34 7.62
CA PRO A 210 -72.28 28.64 7.10
C PRO A 210 -72.24 29.69 8.23
N SER A 211 -71.04 30.19 8.54
CA SER A 211 -70.85 31.31 9.48
C SER A 211 -69.87 32.33 8.91
N THR A 212 -70.42 33.51 8.60
CA THR A 212 -69.90 34.90 8.69
C THR A 212 -68.38 35.20 8.58
N PRO A 213 -67.99 36.36 8.00
CA PRO A 213 -66.61 36.64 7.60
C PRO A 213 -65.68 36.96 8.79
N PRO A 214 -64.43 36.46 8.82
CA PRO A 214 -63.50 36.76 9.90
C PRO A 214 -62.74 38.06 9.59
N ARG A 215 -63.03 39.10 10.37
CA ARG A 215 -62.14 40.24 10.59
C ARG A 215 -61.24 39.85 11.77
N SER A 216 -59.94 39.58 11.53
CA SER A 216 -58.80 39.56 12.48
C SER A 216 -57.75 38.44 12.26
N THR A 217 -57.34 38.09 11.03
CA THR A 217 -56.28 37.08 10.82
C THR A 217 -54.85 37.64 10.77
N THR A 218 -54.65 38.94 10.55
CA THR A 218 -53.30 39.49 10.33
C THR A 218 -52.39 39.52 11.57
N ARG A 219 -52.94 39.57 12.79
CA ARG A 219 -52.13 39.78 14.02
C ARG A 219 -51.66 38.49 14.70
N ILE A 220 -52.40 37.40 14.57
CA ILE A 220 -52.05 36.10 15.20
C ILE A 220 -51.07 35.32 14.31
N GLU A 221 -51.12 35.50 12.99
CA GLU A 221 -50.24 34.82 12.03
C GLU A 221 -48.80 35.38 12.03
N GLN A 222 -48.64 36.69 12.28
CA GLN A 222 -47.32 37.33 12.38
C GLN A 222 -46.51 36.85 13.60
N ASN A 223 -47.18 36.57 14.72
CA ASN A 223 -46.54 36.11 15.94
C ASN A 223 -46.11 34.63 15.84
N ASN A 224 -46.95 33.78 15.24
CA ASN A 224 -46.60 32.38 14.98
C ASN A 224 -45.54 32.21 13.88
N GLY A 225 -45.52 33.09 12.87
CA GLY A 225 -44.50 33.12 11.82
C GLY A 225 -43.11 33.48 12.36
N ALA A 226 -43.03 34.47 13.25
CA ALA A 226 -41.77 34.91 13.86
C ALA A 226 -41.14 33.80 14.74
N ALA A 227 -41.93 33.14 15.59
CA ALA A 227 -41.45 32.02 16.41
C ALA A 227 -40.97 30.83 15.55
N SER A 228 -41.70 30.51 14.48
CA SER A 228 -41.34 29.45 13.52
C SER A 228 -40.11 29.81 12.65
N MET A 229 -39.87 31.11 12.43
CA MET A 229 -38.67 31.59 11.74
C MET A 229 -37.46 31.54 12.66
N VAL A 230 -37.58 32.02 13.91
CA VAL A 230 -36.56 31.97 14.96
C VAL A 230 -36.02 30.54 15.15
N GLY A 231 -36.92 29.55 15.31
CA GLY A 231 -36.51 28.14 15.48
C GLY A 231 -35.75 27.57 14.28
N ARG A 232 -36.17 27.91 13.04
CA ARG A 232 -35.47 27.49 11.82
C ARG A 232 -34.10 28.15 11.70
N SER A 233 -34.01 29.46 11.95
CA SER A 233 -32.75 30.20 11.93
C SER A 233 -31.77 29.71 13.01
N LEU A 234 -32.23 29.35 14.21
CA LEU A 234 -31.36 28.78 15.25
C LEU A 234 -30.79 27.42 14.82
N ASN A 235 -31.61 26.56 14.21
CA ASN A 235 -31.14 25.28 13.70
C ASN A 235 -30.12 25.44 12.56
N GLU A 236 -30.37 26.40 11.66
CA GLU A 236 -29.45 26.73 10.58
C GLU A 236 -28.11 27.29 11.09
N ALA A 237 -28.15 28.18 12.09
CA ALA A 237 -26.95 28.71 12.73
C ALA A 237 -26.12 27.60 13.42
N ARG A 238 -26.77 26.63 14.08
CA ARG A 238 -26.09 25.45 14.65
C ARG A 238 -25.46 24.57 13.58
N LYS A 239 -26.13 24.35 12.44
CA LYS A 239 -25.56 23.60 11.31
C LYS A 239 -24.36 24.33 10.71
N ALA A 240 -24.39 25.65 10.62
CA ALA A 240 -23.24 26.44 10.15
C ALA A 240 -22.04 26.32 11.10
N LEU A 241 -22.26 26.35 12.43
CA LEU A 241 -21.21 26.07 13.42
C LEU A 241 -20.57 24.69 13.24
N ILE A 242 -21.38 23.64 13.06
CA ILE A 242 -20.89 22.27 12.85
C ILE A 242 -20.04 22.19 11.58
N ARG A 243 -20.45 22.91 10.53
CA ARG A 243 -19.71 23.02 9.26
C ARG A 243 -18.46 23.91 9.35
N ARG A 244 -18.14 24.47 10.52
CA ARG A 244 -17.06 25.43 10.76
C ARG A 244 -17.19 26.72 9.95
N ASP A 245 -18.38 27.00 9.46
CA ASP A 245 -18.71 28.25 8.77
C ASP A 245 -19.15 29.28 9.81
N TYR A 246 -18.16 29.90 10.44
CA TYR A 246 -18.37 30.84 11.54
C TYR A 246 -19.06 32.13 11.09
N GLN A 247 -18.84 32.57 9.84
CA GLN A 247 -19.44 33.79 9.30
C GLN A 247 -20.94 33.61 9.06
N SER A 248 -21.34 32.49 8.46
CA SER A 248 -22.75 32.16 8.27
C SER A 248 -23.46 31.96 9.61
N ALA A 249 -22.80 31.29 10.58
CA ALA A 249 -23.35 31.08 11.92
C ALA A 249 -23.64 32.41 12.64
N ILE A 250 -22.72 33.37 12.59
CA ILE A 250 -22.89 34.71 13.20
C ILE A 250 -24.02 35.48 12.53
N THR A 251 -24.08 35.45 11.19
CA THR A 251 -25.08 36.20 10.41
C THR A 251 -26.50 35.72 10.71
N VAL A 252 -26.71 34.40 10.68
CA VAL A 252 -28.03 33.82 10.97
C VAL A 252 -28.41 34.01 12.44
N ALA A 253 -27.46 33.93 13.38
CA ALA A 253 -27.73 34.20 14.79
C ALA A 253 -28.05 35.68 15.07
N ARG A 254 -27.44 36.63 14.36
CA ARG A 254 -27.81 38.06 14.45
C ARG A 254 -29.21 38.32 13.90
N LEU A 255 -29.61 37.63 12.83
CA LEU A 255 -30.98 37.68 12.34
C LEU A 255 -31.97 37.23 13.42
N VAL A 256 -31.63 36.19 14.20
CA VAL A 256 -32.45 35.76 15.35
C VAL A 256 -32.52 36.85 16.42
N LEU A 257 -31.41 37.50 16.76
CA LEU A 257 -31.41 38.59 17.74
C LEU A 257 -32.19 39.83 17.28
N ASN A 258 -32.30 40.07 15.97
CA ASN A 258 -33.15 41.13 15.43
C ASN A 258 -34.64 40.81 15.60
N MET A 259 -35.02 39.54 15.62
CA MET A 259 -36.40 39.09 15.83
C MET A 259 -36.73 38.87 17.31
N ASP A 260 -35.76 38.42 18.09
CA ASP A 260 -35.84 38.16 19.53
C ASP A 260 -34.53 38.61 20.21
N PRO A 261 -34.43 39.88 20.64
CA PRO A 261 -33.22 40.43 21.27
C PRO A 261 -32.81 39.72 22.57
N GLY A 262 -33.76 39.05 23.24
CA GLY A 262 -33.54 38.32 24.49
C GLY A 262 -33.03 36.89 24.30
N ASN A 263 -32.85 36.43 23.06
CA ASN A 263 -32.54 35.04 22.76
C ASN A 263 -31.13 34.63 23.20
N ARG A 264 -31.01 33.99 24.37
CA ARG A 264 -29.72 33.53 24.92
C ARG A 264 -29.00 32.54 24.03
N GLU A 265 -29.72 31.70 23.30
CA GLU A 265 -29.09 30.72 22.41
C GLU A 265 -28.37 31.38 21.24
N ALA A 266 -29.00 32.38 20.61
CA ALA A 266 -28.36 33.15 19.53
C ALA A 266 -27.12 33.90 20.02
N GLN A 267 -27.15 34.48 21.23
CA GLN A 267 -25.99 35.13 21.84
C GLN A 267 -24.84 34.13 22.08
N ASN A 268 -25.15 32.94 22.59
CA ASN A 268 -24.15 31.89 22.81
C ASN A 268 -23.52 31.42 21.50
N ILE A 269 -24.31 31.26 20.43
CA ILE A 269 -23.83 30.88 19.10
C ILE A 269 -22.86 31.94 18.54
N ILE A 270 -23.18 33.23 18.67
CA ILE A 270 -22.29 34.32 18.21
C ILE A 270 -20.96 34.29 18.97
N ASN A 271 -21.02 34.15 20.31
CA ASN A 271 -19.82 34.10 21.14
C ASN A 271 -18.94 32.89 20.79
N GLN A 272 -19.55 31.72 20.56
CA GLN A 272 -18.84 30.50 20.20
C GLN A 272 -18.21 30.61 18.80
N ALA A 273 -18.97 31.07 17.81
CA ALA A 273 -18.50 31.26 16.44
C ALA A 273 -17.34 32.26 16.37
N THR A 274 -17.44 33.38 17.10
CA THR A 274 -16.40 34.43 17.12
C THR A 274 -15.09 33.92 17.72
N ARG A 275 -15.15 33.15 18.83
CA ARG A 275 -13.96 32.53 19.45
C ARG A 275 -13.29 31.51 18.52
N GLN A 276 -14.08 30.68 17.85
CA GLN A 276 -13.54 29.67 16.94
C GLN A 276 -12.98 30.30 15.66
N GLN A 277 -13.58 31.40 15.19
CA GLN A 277 -13.07 32.17 14.07
C GLN A 277 -11.70 32.79 14.37
N SER A 278 -11.53 33.43 15.53
CA SER A 278 -10.25 34.05 15.89
C SER A 278 -9.14 33.01 16.08
N GLN A 279 -9.46 31.84 16.64
CA GLN A 279 -8.51 30.72 16.73
C GLN A 279 -8.10 30.19 15.35
N ALA A 280 -9.06 30.09 14.41
CA ALA A 280 -8.76 29.66 13.05
C ALA A 280 -7.85 30.66 12.31
N LEU A 281 -8.09 31.96 12.47
CA LEU A 281 -7.30 33.03 11.85
C LEU A 281 -5.89 33.17 12.45
N ASN A 282 -5.76 33.02 13.78
CA ASN A 282 -4.44 33.03 14.43
C ASN A 282 -3.60 31.82 14.02
N ARG A 283 -4.21 30.67 13.75
CA ARG A 283 -3.50 29.48 13.25
C ARG A 283 -2.94 29.67 11.84
N THR A 284 -3.64 30.41 10.97
CA THR A 284 -3.22 30.65 9.59
C THR A 284 -2.19 31.78 9.42
N THR A 285 -1.93 32.55 10.48
CA THR A 285 -1.01 33.71 10.42
C THR A 285 0.39 33.39 10.95
N ILE A 286 0.63 32.19 11.49
CA ILE A 286 1.91 31.78 12.12
C ILE A 286 2.68 30.72 11.28
N GLU A 287 2.15 30.30 10.11
CA GLU A 287 2.93 29.56 9.10
C GLU A 287 3.39 30.49 7.97
#